data_AF-A0A2E8K3M9-F1
#
_entry.id   AF-A0A2E8K3M9-F1
#
_cell.length_a   1.000
_cell.length_b   1.000
_cell.length_c   1.000
_cell.angle_alpha   90.00
_cell.angle_beta   90.00
_cell.angle_gamma   90.00
#
_symmetry.space_group_name_H-M   'P 1'
#
loop_
_entity.id
_entity.type
_entity.pdbx_description
1 polymer ?
#
loop_
_entity_poly.entity_id
_entity_poly.type
_entity_poly.pdbx_seq_one_letter_code
_entity_poly.pdbx_strand_id
1 'polypeptide(L)'
;MTLPVPPDAATILQNSIVTLRDVLLPLTKDDEYARFNGGLLVGALEYALASLEEDRAANHRTGLAAALEELRSTLLQADNAELIAMLDLASPFEAASNLLVWGQNNPGELANAMQKVLRAELNSQLDTELGASVPIMGAFMAGMRGDV
;
A
#
# COMPACT_ATOMS: atom_id res chain seq x y z
N MET A 1 -34.03 12.00 -24.13
CA MET A 1 -33.79 10.93 -23.15
C MET A 1 -32.30 10.89 -22.89
N THR A 2 -31.85 11.18 -21.68
CA THR A 2 -30.48 10.88 -21.26
C THR A 2 -30.43 9.41 -20.88
N LEU A 3 -29.47 8.66 -21.43
CA LEU A 3 -29.20 7.28 -21.01
C LEU A 3 -28.90 7.27 -19.50
N PRO A 4 -29.28 6.22 -18.75
CA PRO A 4 -28.90 6.10 -17.36
C PRO A 4 -27.38 6.13 -17.26
N VAL A 5 -26.87 7.11 -16.50
CA VAL A 5 -25.44 7.19 -16.20
C VAL A 5 -25.14 6.00 -15.27
N PRO A 6 -24.22 5.10 -15.64
CA PRO A 6 -23.83 4.03 -14.75
C PRO A 6 -23.26 4.63 -13.46
N PRO A 7 -23.54 4.04 -12.28
CA PRO A 7 -22.96 4.50 -11.03
C PRO A 7 -21.44 4.46 -11.11
N ASP A 8 -20.78 5.40 -10.44
CA ASP A 8 -19.32 5.44 -10.35
C ASP A 8 -18.79 4.26 -9.51
N ALA A 9 -17.49 4.00 -9.62
CA ALA A 9 -16.84 2.87 -8.95
C ALA A 9 -16.97 2.92 -7.42
N ALA A 10 -16.90 4.11 -6.80
CA ALA A 10 -17.03 4.24 -5.35
C ALA A 10 -18.44 3.88 -4.90
N THR A 11 -19.46 4.38 -5.60
CA THR A 11 -20.86 4.00 -5.38
C THR A 11 -21.09 2.50 -5.53
N ILE A 12 -20.50 1.86 -6.56
CA ILE A 12 -20.59 0.41 -6.77
C ILE A 12 -19.98 -0.36 -5.60
N LEU A 13 -18.77 -0.01 -5.16
CA LEU A 13 -18.08 -0.68 -4.07
C LEU A 13 -18.83 -0.49 -2.74
N GLN A 14 -19.30 0.71 -2.44
CA GLN A 14 -20.03 1.00 -1.21
C GLN A 14 -21.33 0.19 -1.14
N ASN A 15 -22.10 0.14 -2.24
CA ASN A 15 -23.30 -0.70 -2.33
C ASN A 15 -22.96 -2.20 -2.21
N SER A 16 -21.84 -2.64 -2.77
CA SER A 16 -21.40 -4.03 -2.69
C SER A 16 -21.02 -4.42 -1.25
N ILE A 17 -20.30 -3.55 -0.53
CA ILE A 17 -19.95 -3.72 0.89
C ILE A 17 -21.21 -3.85 1.73
N VAL A 18 -22.15 -2.90 1.61
CA VAL A 18 -23.42 -2.91 2.36
C VAL A 18 -24.21 -4.17 2.05
N THR A 19 -24.34 -4.55 0.78
CA THR A 19 -25.10 -5.75 0.39
C THR A 19 -24.44 -7.02 0.95
N LEU A 20 -23.13 -7.15 0.84
CA LEU A 20 -22.41 -8.31 1.34
C LEU A 20 -22.47 -8.39 2.87
N ARG A 21 -22.28 -7.26 3.56
CA ARG A 21 -22.24 -7.21 5.03
C ARG A 21 -23.61 -7.38 5.66
N ASP A 22 -24.61 -6.67 5.18
CA ASP A 22 -25.88 -6.52 5.87
C ASP A 22 -26.94 -7.48 5.36
N VAL A 23 -26.75 -8.03 4.15
CA VAL A 23 -27.72 -8.95 3.53
C VAL A 23 -27.13 -10.35 3.39
N LEU A 24 -25.98 -10.50 2.71
CA LEU A 24 -25.48 -11.83 2.34
C LEU A 24 -24.80 -12.57 3.50
N LEU A 25 -23.90 -11.90 4.24
CA LEU A 25 -23.20 -12.51 5.36
C LEU A 25 -24.15 -13.10 6.42
N PRO A 26 -25.21 -12.39 6.87
CA PRO A 26 -26.18 -12.93 7.83
C PRO A 26 -26.90 -14.20 7.36
N LEU A 27 -27.07 -14.36 6.04
CA LEU A 27 -27.71 -15.56 5.44
C LEU A 27 -26.77 -16.77 5.43
N THR A 28 -25.46 -16.55 5.50
CA THR A 28 -24.44 -17.62 5.52
C THR A 28 -24.10 -18.13 6.90
N LYS A 29 -24.81 -17.70 7.95
CA LYS A 29 -24.46 -17.94 9.36
C LYS A 29 -24.17 -19.40 9.77
N ASP A 30 -24.77 -20.36 9.07
CA ASP A 30 -24.64 -21.79 9.38
C ASP A 30 -23.50 -22.46 8.57
N ASP A 31 -22.83 -21.72 7.68
CA ASP A 31 -21.71 -22.17 6.86
C ASP A 31 -20.46 -21.33 7.18
N GLU A 32 -19.55 -21.92 7.96
CA GLU A 32 -18.28 -21.29 8.36
C GLU A 32 -17.40 -20.90 7.17
N TYR A 33 -17.39 -21.70 6.11
CA TYR A 33 -16.58 -21.40 4.93
C TYR A 33 -17.17 -20.23 4.14
N ALA A 34 -18.50 -20.18 4.00
CA ALA A 34 -19.18 -19.07 3.34
C ALA A 34 -19.03 -17.76 4.14
N ARG A 35 -19.14 -17.81 5.47
CA ARG A 35 -18.90 -16.64 6.34
C ARG A 35 -17.48 -16.13 6.24
N PHE A 36 -16.50 -17.03 6.29
CA PHE A 36 -15.10 -16.65 6.16
C PHE A 36 -14.81 -15.92 4.85
N ASN A 37 -15.22 -16.51 3.72
CA ASN A 37 -15.00 -15.92 2.41
C ASN A 37 -15.78 -14.61 2.22
N GLY A 38 -17.01 -14.54 2.76
CA GLY A 38 -17.81 -13.32 2.73
C GLY A 38 -17.17 -12.18 3.53
N GLY A 39 -16.62 -12.48 4.71
CA GLY A 39 -15.90 -11.50 5.54
C GLY A 39 -14.63 -11.01 4.85
N LEU A 40 -13.87 -11.92 4.24
CA LEU A 40 -12.67 -11.57 3.47
C LEU A 40 -13.01 -10.67 2.29
N LEU A 41 -14.09 -10.99 1.56
CA LEU A 41 -14.55 -10.20 0.42
C LEU A 41 -14.99 -8.79 0.85
N VAL A 42 -15.70 -8.66 1.97
CA VAL A 42 -16.06 -7.36 2.55
C VAL A 42 -14.81 -6.54 2.87
N GLY A 43 -13.83 -7.11 3.59
CA GLY A 43 -12.59 -6.41 3.91
C GLY A 43 -11.81 -6.00 2.66
N ALA A 44 -11.78 -6.84 1.62
CA ALA A 44 -11.12 -6.52 0.36
C ALA A 44 -11.78 -5.35 -0.37
N LEU A 45 -13.12 -5.29 -0.37
CA LEU A 45 -13.86 -4.18 -0.96
C LEU A 45 -13.66 -2.88 -0.17
N GLU A 46 -13.58 -2.93 1.15
CA GLU A 46 -13.26 -1.75 1.98
C GLU A 46 -11.87 -1.21 1.68
N TYR A 47 -10.87 -2.08 1.56
CA TYR A 47 -9.52 -1.68 1.15
C TYR A 47 -9.50 -1.05 -0.25
N ALA A 48 -10.25 -1.62 -1.19
CA ALA A 48 -10.37 -1.10 -2.55
C ALA A 48 -11.05 0.28 -2.57
N LEU A 49 -12.12 0.46 -1.80
CA LEU A 49 -12.82 1.74 -1.68
C LEU A 49 -11.89 2.82 -1.09
N ALA A 50 -11.20 2.51 0.01
CA ALA A 50 -10.23 3.41 0.61
C ALA A 50 -9.10 3.80 -0.37
N SER A 51 -8.69 2.88 -1.24
CA SER A 51 -7.67 3.14 -2.27
C SER A 51 -8.18 3.99 -3.45
N LEU A 52 -9.49 4.06 -3.67
CA LEU A 52 -10.10 4.99 -4.63
C LEU A 52 -10.29 6.39 -4.03
N GLU A 53 -10.60 6.48 -2.74
CA GLU A 53 -10.76 7.75 -2.03
C GLU A 53 -9.41 8.44 -1.79
N GLU A 54 -8.35 7.65 -1.55
CA GLU A 54 -7.01 8.16 -1.27
C GLU A 54 -5.94 7.38 -2.07
N ASP A 55 -5.27 8.06 -3.00
CA ASP A 55 -4.06 7.55 -3.64
C ASP A 55 -2.87 7.68 -2.69
N ARG A 56 -2.81 6.74 -1.73
CA ARG A 56 -1.75 6.68 -0.71
C ARG A 56 -0.35 6.62 -1.32
N ALA A 57 -0.20 5.94 -2.46
CA ALA A 57 1.07 5.88 -3.17
C ALA A 57 1.48 7.26 -3.74
N ALA A 58 0.54 8.05 -4.25
CA ALA A 58 0.81 9.43 -4.65
C ALA A 58 1.17 10.33 -3.44
N ASN A 59 0.51 10.13 -2.29
CA ASN A 59 0.77 10.93 -1.08
C ASN A 59 2.21 10.77 -0.57
N HIS A 60 2.77 9.57 -0.66
CA HIS A 60 4.17 9.29 -0.26
C HIS A 60 5.21 9.58 -1.37
N ARG A 61 4.78 9.72 -2.63
CA ARG A 61 5.68 9.95 -3.77
C ARG A 61 6.51 11.23 -3.61
N THR A 62 5.90 12.29 -3.09
CA THR A 62 6.58 13.59 -2.89
C THR A 62 7.61 13.51 -1.77
N GLY A 63 7.28 12.85 -0.65
CA GLY A 63 8.20 12.64 0.46
C GLY A 63 9.41 11.81 0.04
N LEU A 64 9.16 10.73 -0.73
CA LEU A 64 10.22 9.85 -1.20
C LEU A 64 11.13 10.53 -2.23
N ALA A 65 10.57 11.35 -3.12
CA ALA A 65 11.35 12.16 -4.05
C ALA A 65 12.26 13.16 -3.31
N ALA A 66 11.77 13.81 -2.26
CA ALA A 66 12.57 14.72 -1.44
C ALA A 66 13.70 13.99 -0.70
N ALA A 67 13.43 12.80 -0.15
CA ALA A 67 14.44 11.96 0.49
C ALA A 67 15.54 11.50 -0.49
N LEU A 68 15.18 11.17 -1.72
CA LEU A 68 16.14 10.83 -2.77
C LEU A 68 17.01 12.03 -3.17
N GLU A 69 16.44 13.23 -3.19
CA GLU A 69 17.20 14.44 -3.51
C GLU A 69 18.18 14.81 -2.39
N GLU A 70 17.81 14.58 -1.12
CA GLU A 70 18.75 14.71 0.01
C GLU A 70 19.97 13.79 -0.16
N LEU A 71 19.72 12.55 -0.61
CA LEU A 71 20.77 11.56 -0.88
C LEU A 71 21.68 11.94 -2.04
N ARG A 72 21.19 12.69 -3.04
CA ARG A 72 21.96 13.08 -4.23
C ARG A 72 23.30 13.73 -3.88
N SER A 73 23.30 14.62 -2.89
CA SER A 73 24.52 15.29 -2.42
C SER A 73 25.58 14.30 -1.88
N THR A 74 25.13 13.28 -1.16
CA THR A 74 25.99 12.25 -0.56
C THR A 74 26.54 11.31 -1.65
N LEU A 75 25.71 10.94 -2.62
CA LEU A 75 26.12 10.10 -3.76
C LEU A 75 27.13 10.81 -4.67
N LEU A 76 26.96 12.12 -4.89
CA LEU A 76 27.91 12.94 -5.64
C LEU A 76 29.28 13.03 -4.94
N GLN A 77 29.30 13.17 -3.61
CA GLN A 77 30.55 13.18 -2.84
C GLN A 77 31.27 11.83 -2.86
N ALA A 78 30.51 10.73 -2.93
CA ALA A 78 31.05 9.38 -3.03
C ALA A 78 31.53 9.02 -4.46
N ASP A 79 31.36 9.91 -5.43
CA ASP A 79 31.72 9.72 -6.85
C ASP A 79 31.19 8.40 -7.45
N ASN A 80 29.97 8.01 -7.05
CA ASN A 80 29.39 6.74 -7.46
C ASN A 80 28.34 6.95 -8.57
N ALA A 81 28.81 6.95 -9.82
CA ALA A 81 28.00 7.21 -11.01
C ALA A 81 26.83 6.22 -11.19
N GLU A 82 26.98 4.96 -10.76
CA GLU A 82 25.91 3.95 -10.84
C GLU A 82 24.74 4.33 -9.94
N LEU A 83 25.01 4.73 -8.70
CA LEU A 83 23.99 5.12 -7.73
C LEU A 83 23.32 6.45 -8.09
N ILE A 84 24.08 7.38 -8.67
CA ILE A 84 23.53 8.64 -9.18
C ILE A 84 22.54 8.36 -10.32
N ALA A 85 22.88 7.44 -11.23
CA ALA A 85 21.97 7.05 -12.31
C ALA A 85 20.68 6.39 -11.79
N MET A 86 20.73 5.67 -10.66
CA MET A 86 19.54 5.10 -10.02
C MET A 86 18.57 6.17 -9.48
N LEU A 87 19.04 7.38 -9.17
CA LEU A 87 18.16 8.48 -8.74
C LEU A 87 17.27 9.01 -9.87
N ASP A 88 17.69 8.83 -11.12
CA ASP A 88 17.02 9.39 -12.29
C ASP A 88 16.01 8.39 -12.91
N LEU A 89 15.68 7.32 -12.17
CA LEU A 89 14.62 6.38 -12.56
C LEU A 89 13.24 7.04 -12.56
N ALA A 90 12.31 6.49 -13.36
CA ALA A 90 10.99 7.08 -13.60
C ALA A 90 10.10 7.14 -12.34
N SER A 91 10.39 6.31 -11.32
CA SER A 91 9.62 6.22 -10.09
C SER A 91 10.53 6.41 -8.86
N PRO A 92 10.19 7.33 -7.94
CA PRO A 92 10.89 7.46 -6.65
C PRO A 92 10.93 6.14 -5.86
N PHE A 93 9.88 5.32 -5.96
CA PHE A 93 9.83 4.03 -5.29
C PHE A 93 10.84 3.03 -5.87
N GLU A 94 10.97 3.02 -7.20
CA GLU A 94 11.93 2.15 -7.89
C GLU A 94 13.37 2.57 -7.58
N ALA A 95 13.64 3.88 -7.61
CA ALA A 95 14.92 4.45 -7.19
C ALA A 95 15.28 4.08 -5.75
N ALA A 96 14.38 4.32 -4.79
CA ALA A 96 14.61 4.00 -3.39
C ALA A 96 14.84 2.49 -3.17
N SER A 97 14.07 1.64 -3.84
CA SER A 97 14.20 0.18 -3.76
C SER A 97 15.56 -0.29 -4.29
N ASN A 98 15.98 0.21 -5.45
CA ASN A 98 17.26 -0.16 -6.05
C ASN A 98 18.45 0.29 -5.18
N LEU A 99 18.41 1.49 -4.60
CA LEU A 99 19.43 1.98 -3.67
C LEU A 99 19.52 1.12 -2.40
N LEU A 100 18.37 0.72 -1.83
CA LEU A 100 18.36 -0.14 -0.65
C LEU A 100 18.87 -1.55 -0.95
N VAL A 101 18.50 -2.14 -2.09
CA VAL A 101 19.03 -3.44 -2.54
C VAL A 101 20.54 -3.34 -2.76
N TRP A 102 21.02 -2.26 -3.37
CA TRP A 102 22.46 -2.03 -3.50
C TRP A 102 23.13 -1.94 -2.13
N GLY A 103 22.56 -1.17 -1.20
CA GLY A 103 23.09 -1.00 0.16
C GLY A 103 23.11 -2.28 0.99
N GLN A 104 22.18 -3.22 0.74
CA GLN A 104 22.21 -4.56 1.34
C GLN A 104 23.40 -5.39 0.85
N ASN A 105 23.77 -5.24 -0.42
CA ASN A 105 24.87 -5.97 -1.04
C ASN A 105 26.24 -5.28 -0.83
N ASN A 106 26.24 -4.00 -0.44
CA ASN A 106 27.44 -3.17 -0.28
C ASN A 106 27.43 -2.45 1.08
N PRO A 107 27.64 -3.17 2.20
CA PRO A 107 27.61 -2.58 3.53
C PRO A 107 28.72 -1.54 3.70
N GLY A 108 28.39 -0.41 4.34
CA GLY A 108 29.33 0.68 4.56
C GLY A 108 28.63 1.98 4.96
N GLU A 109 29.38 3.06 5.08
CA GLU A 109 28.85 4.38 5.46
C GLU A 109 27.78 4.88 4.48
N LEU A 110 27.98 4.62 3.19
CA LEU A 110 27.04 5.02 2.14
C LEU A 110 25.71 4.26 2.24
N ALA A 111 25.76 2.94 2.48
CA ALA A 111 24.56 2.14 2.72
C ALA A 111 23.81 2.57 4.00
N ASN A 112 24.54 2.93 5.05
CA ASN A 112 23.94 3.47 6.27
C ASN A 112 23.25 4.82 6.03
N ALA A 113 23.85 5.70 5.22
CA ALA A 113 23.25 6.97 4.84
C ALA A 113 21.96 6.76 4.04
N MET A 114 21.96 5.86 3.05
CA MET A 114 20.77 5.49 2.28
C MET A 114 19.66 4.97 3.18
N GLN A 115 19.97 4.02 4.06
CA GLN A 115 18.99 3.47 4.99
C GLN A 115 18.42 4.54 5.91
N LYS A 116 19.26 5.43 6.44
CA LYS A 116 18.83 6.49 7.35
C LYS A 116 17.82 7.43 6.69
N VAL A 117 18.10 7.84 5.45
CA VAL A 117 17.26 8.79 4.72
C VAL A 117 15.99 8.13 4.19
N LEU A 118 16.08 6.93 3.62
CA LEU A 118 14.93 6.27 2.97
C LEU A 118 14.00 5.55 3.95
N ARG A 119 14.50 5.03 5.08
CA ARG A 119 13.67 4.23 6.00
C ARG A 119 12.51 5.01 6.60
N ALA A 120 12.67 6.29 6.89
CA ALA A 120 11.61 7.07 7.53
C ALA A 120 10.36 7.11 6.65
N GLU A 121 10.53 7.46 5.37
CA GLU A 121 9.41 7.54 4.42
C GLU A 121 8.86 6.15 4.06
N LEU A 122 9.72 5.17 3.84
CA LEU A 122 9.28 3.81 3.50
C LEU A 122 8.54 3.13 4.66
N ASN A 123 8.95 3.36 5.90
CA ASN A 123 8.22 2.86 7.07
C ASN A 123 6.90 3.61 7.25
N SER A 124 6.88 4.93 7.04
CA SER A 124 5.64 5.72 7.06
C SER A 124 4.63 5.20 6.03
N GLN A 125 5.08 4.94 4.80
CA GLN A 125 4.25 4.35 3.76
C GLN A 125 3.78 2.93 4.13
N LEU A 126 4.67 2.11 4.70
CA LEU A 126 4.33 0.76 5.16
C LEU A 126 3.28 0.81 6.28
N ASP A 127 3.43 1.71 7.26
CA ASP A 127 2.50 1.87 8.37
C ASP A 127 1.11 2.29 7.88
N THR A 128 1.05 3.22 6.91
CA THR A 128 -0.20 3.62 6.26
C THR A 128 -0.85 2.45 5.53
N GLU A 129 -0.10 1.67 4.75
CA GLU A 129 -0.65 0.49 4.04
C GLU A 129 -1.08 -0.61 5.01
N LEU A 130 -0.32 -0.86 6.08
CA LEU A 130 -0.70 -1.80 7.13
C LEU A 130 -2.01 -1.36 7.81
N GLY A 131 -2.13 -0.09 8.16
CA GLY A 131 -3.36 0.51 8.70
C GLY A 131 -4.54 0.35 7.75
N ALA A 132 -4.35 0.64 6.46
CA ALA A 132 -5.38 0.49 5.43
C ALA A 132 -5.80 -0.98 5.25
N SER A 133 -4.88 -1.93 5.41
CA SER A 133 -5.17 -3.37 5.28
C SER A 133 -5.84 -4.00 6.50
N VAL A 134 -6.03 -3.25 7.59
CA VAL A 134 -6.67 -3.73 8.84
C VAL A 134 -8.01 -4.42 8.62
N PRO A 135 -8.93 -3.94 7.76
CA PRO A 135 -10.20 -4.63 7.52
C PRO A 135 -10.01 -6.03 6.94
N ILE A 136 -9.08 -6.19 5.98
CA ILE A 136 -8.73 -7.49 5.39
C ILE A 136 -8.09 -8.40 6.45
N MET A 137 -7.08 -7.89 7.16
CA MET A 137 -6.38 -8.67 8.18
C MET A 137 -7.30 -9.07 9.32
N GLY A 138 -8.20 -8.17 9.73
CA GLY A 138 -9.22 -8.42 10.75
C GLY A 138 -10.21 -9.51 10.32
N ALA A 139 -10.71 -9.44 9.08
CA ALA A 139 -11.58 -10.46 8.52
C ALA A 139 -10.88 -11.82 8.41
N PHE A 140 -9.62 -11.83 7.97
CA PHE A 140 -8.80 -13.04 7.90
C PHE A 140 -8.58 -13.67 9.29
N MET A 141 -8.22 -12.85 10.29
CA MET A 141 -7.97 -13.30 11.66
C MET A 141 -9.25 -13.73 12.39
N ALA A 142 -10.39 -13.10 12.11
CA ALA A 142 -11.70 -13.57 12.59
C ALA A 142 -12.02 -14.94 11.99
N GLY A 143 -11.76 -15.08 10.69
CA GLY A 143 -11.83 -16.33 9.92
C GLY A 143 -11.08 -17.49 10.54
N MET A 144 -9.79 -17.29 10.79
CA MET A 144 -8.93 -18.33 11.38
C MET A 144 -9.33 -18.73 12.81
N ARG A 145 -10.03 -17.85 13.53
CA ARG A 145 -10.50 -18.11 14.89
C ARG A 145 -11.89 -18.76 14.96
N GLY A 146 -12.62 -18.81 13.84
CA GLY A 146 -14.02 -19.23 13.83
C GLY A 146 -14.96 -18.21 14.46
N ASP A 147 -14.50 -16.96 14.62
CA ASP A 147 -15.27 -15.86 15.24
C ASP A 147 -16.23 -15.18 14.24
N VAL A 148 -16.23 -15.61 12.98
CA VAL A 148 -17.12 -15.15 11.90
C VAL A 148 -18.35 -16.01 11.85
#